data_AF-A0A6M0RG07-F1
#
_entry.id   AF-A0A6M0RG07-F1
#
_cell.length_a   1.000
_cell.length_b   1.000
_cell.length_c   1.000
_cell.angle_alpha   90.00
_cell.angle_beta   90.00
_cell.angle_gamma   90.00
#
_symmetry.space_group_name_H-M   'P 1'
#
loop_
_entity.id
_entity.type
_entity.pdbx_description
1 polymer ?
#
loop_
_entity_poly.entity_id
_entity_poly.type
_entity_poly.pdbx_seq_one_letter_code
_entity_poly.pdbx_strand_id
1 'polypeptide(L)'
;MLKIVSILPPAKQHKLRKHLNKHRSLLELDTSSYGIGRQRYWLEHQPILGSCGRSYQSAVQHTQFWGFCRTIYQRASQVALPDQDPLTPDVGLVAYGGVGIREHRDDPYAACLAVSINLSTVPTQWGYTPNYTGYDKLHQKRATETIHRLPPGSIIVFNSQNPHRVINPDLERWSINLWRIAPSCRTYFQSYLDAYPLAVNNAVSFFPQVGEKSYGQNRAQGCANWGSELGVSRASSRHPQR
;
A
#
# COMPACT_ATOMS: atom_id res chain seq x y z
N MET A 1 14.24 -5.63 4.51
CA MET A 1 14.50 -4.47 3.62
C MET A 1 13.22 -3.62 3.53
N LEU A 2 13.33 -2.29 3.50
CA LEU A 2 12.22 -1.37 3.20
C LEU A 2 12.65 -0.56 1.96
N LYS A 3 11.79 -0.47 0.95
CA LYS A 3 12.08 0.20 -0.31
C LYS A 3 10.90 1.08 -0.72
N ILE A 4 11.16 2.34 -1.04
CA ILE A 4 10.19 3.19 -1.74
C ILE A 4 10.24 2.78 -3.22
N VAL A 5 9.14 2.27 -3.76
CA VAL A 5 9.08 1.79 -5.15
C VAL A 5 8.55 2.84 -6.11
N SER A 6 7.73 3.76 -5.63
CA SER A 6 7.19 4.88 -6.41
C SER A 6 6.61 5.93 -5.46
N ILE A 7 6.38 7.13 -5.98
CA ILE A 7 5.64 8.20 -5.32
C ILE A 7 4.47 8.57 -6.23
N LEU A 8 3.25 8.46 -5.72
CA LEU A 8 2.05 8.84 -6.45
C LEU A 8 2.09 10.34 -6.79
N PRO A 9 1.77 10.75 -8.03
CA PRO A 9 1.65 12.16 -8.37
C PRO A 9 0.59 12.87 -7.51
N PRO A 10 0.76 14.16 -7.16
CA PRO A 10 -0.17 14.91 -6.31
C PRO A 10 -1.64 14.83 -6.77
N ALA A 11 -1.89 14.87 -8.08
CA ALA A 11 -3.25 14.74 -8.62
C ALA A 11 -3.90 13.37 -8.30
N LYS A 12 -3.11 12.27 -8.32
CA LYS A 12 -3.60 10.94 -7.93
C LYS A 12 -3.79 10.85 -6.42
N GLN A 13 -2.87 11.42 -5.64
CA GLN A 13 -3.02 11.49 -4.18
C GLN A 13 -4.31 12.24 -3.79
N HIS A 14 -4.58 13.38 -4.41
CA HIS A 14 -5.79 14.16 -4.18
C HIS A 14 -7.06 13.38 -4.52
N LYS A 15 -7.11 12.73 -5.70
CA LYS A 15 -8.26 11.88 -6.08
C LYS A 15 -8.50 10.75 -5.09
N LEU A 16 -7.44 10.08 -4.63
CA LEU A 16 -7.54 9.00 -3.64
C LEU A 16 -8.00 9.52 -2.27
N ARG A 17 -7.41 10.61 -1.77
CA ARG A 17 -7.84 11.23 -0.51
C ARG A 17 -9.30 11.68 -0.58
N LYS A 18 -9.72 12.29 -1.70
CA LYS A 18 -11.13 12.67 -1.93
C LYS A 18 -12.05 11.44 -1.92
N HIS A 19 -11.64 10.35 -2.56
CA HIS A 19 -12.36 9.09 -2.54
C HIS A 19 -12.50 8.53 -1.11
N LEU A 20 -11.39 8.41 -0.39
CA LEU A 20 -11.36 7.89 0.98
C LEU A 20 -12.17 8.76 1.96
N ASN A 21 -12.12 10.09 1.80
CA ASN A 21 -12.90 11.01 2.61
C ASN A 21 -14.41 10.80 2.48
N LYS A 22 -14.92 10.38 1.30
CA LYS A 22 -16.34 10.02 1.12
C LYS A 22 -16.74 8.75 1.89
N HIS A 23 -15.76 7.94 2.30
CA HIS A 23 -15.96 6.65 2.96
C HIS A 23 -15.50 6.68 4.43
N ARG A 24 -15.37 7.87 5.04
CA ARG A 24 -15.02 7.98 6.47
C ARG A 24 -16.02 7.27 7.38
N SER A 25 -17.28 7.16 6.99
CA SER A 25 -18.30 6.43 7.75
C SER A 25 -18.02 4.93 7.88
N LEU A 26 -17.13 4.36 7.06
CA LEU A 26 -16.70 2.98 7.16
C LEU A 26 -15.65 2.74 8.25
N LEU A 27 -15.05 3.81 8.78
CA LEU A 27 -13.98 3.69 9.77
C LEU A 27 -14.53 3.19 11.11
N GLU A 28 -13.89 2.16 11.64
CA GLU A 28 -14.07 1.68 13.01
C GLU A 28 -12.78 1.85 13.81
N LEU A 29 -12.87 1.75 15.14
CA LEU A 29 -11.69 1.76 16.00
C LEU A 29 -10.85 0.51 15.77
N ASP A 30 -9.55 0.70 15.73
CA ASP A 30 -8.58 -0.37 15.64
C ASP A 30 -8.57 -1.19 16.94
N THR A 31 -8.69 -2.50 16.78
CA THR A 31 -8.74 -3.47 17.87
C THR A 31 -7.37 -4.03 18.25
N SER A 32 -6.32 -3.66 17.50
CA SER A 32 -4.95 -4.08 17.79
C SER A 32 -4.38 -3.37 19.02
N SER A 33 -3.60 -4.10 19.81
CA SER A 33 -2.89 -3.51 20.96
C SER A 33 -1.86 -2.46 20.53
N TYR A 34 -1.30 -2.55 19.32
CA TYR A 34 -0.29 -1.60 18.83
C TYR A 34 -0.89 -0.37 18.13
N GLY A 35 -2.19 -0.35 17.84
CA GLY A 35 -2.87 0.74 17.13
C GLY A 35 -3.99 1.42 17.92
N ILE A 36 -3.93 1.43 19.25
CA ILE A 36 -5.00 1.94 20.13
C ILE A 36 -5.44 3.36 19.71
N GLY A 37 -6.73 3.52 19.42
CA GLY A 37 -7.32 4.80 19.00
C GLY A 37 -7.18 5.12 17.52
N ARG A 38 -6.44 4.32 16.74
CA ARG A 38 -6.39 4.44 15.28
C ARG A 38 -7.76 4.07 14.70
N GLN A 39 -8.13 4.69 13.59
CA GLN A 39 -9.33 4.36 12.85
C GLN A 39 -8.97 3.58 11.58
N ARG A 40 -9.71 2.52 11.28
CA ARG A 40 -9.45 1.66 10.12
C ARG A 40 -10.70 1.01 9.55
N TYR A 41 -10.60 0.48 8.35
CA TYR A 41 -11.49 -0.56 7.83
C TYR A 41 -10.70 -1.52 6.93
N TRP A 42 -11.22 -2.74 6.77
CA TRP A 42 -10.62 -3.75 5.89
C TRP A 42 -11.26 -3.72 4.51
N LEU A 43 -10.47 -4.07 3.49
CA LEU A 43 -10.87 -4.26 2.11
C LEU A 43 -10.83 -5.75 1.77
N GLU A 44 -11.85 -6.19 1.04
CA GLU A 44 -12.12 -7.57 0.59
C GLU A 44 -12.35 -8.56 1.74
N HIS A 45 -11.34 -8.82 2.57
CA HIS A 45 -11.45 -9.72 3.71
C HIS A 45 -10.71 -9.18 4.93
N GLN A 46 -11.20 -9.57 6.10
CA GLN A 46 -10.64 -9.17 7.39
C GLN A 46 -10.13 -10.41 8.13
N PRO A 47 -8.82 -10.51 8.40
CA PRO A 47 -8.30 -11.46 9.37
C PRO A 47 -8.82 -11.13 10.77
N ILE A 48 -9.24 -12.14 11.53
CA ILE A 48 -9.61 -11.99 12.94
C ILE A 48 -8.33 -11.99 13.77
N LEU A 49 -7.99 -10.85 14.38
CA LEU A 49 -6.78 -10.70 15.20
C LEU A 49 -6.80 -11.69 16.37
N GLY A 50 -5.64 -12.27 16.68
CA GLY A 50 -5.51 -13.29 17.73
C GLY A 50 -5.88 -14.70 17.30
N SER A 51 -6.47 -14.90 16.11
CA SER A 51 -6.70 -16.24 15.54
C SER A 51 -5.44 -16.88 14.96
N CYS A 52 -4.30 -16.16 14.95
CA CYS A 52 -3.06 -16.56 14.31
C CYS A 52 -3.25 -16.95 12.82
N GLY A 53 -4.09 -16.20 12.10
CA GLY A 53 -4.39 -16.42 10.68
C GLY A 53 -5.24 -17.66 10.40
N ARG A 54 -6.07 -18.09 11.36
CA ARG A 54 -6.99 -19.23 11.19
C ARG A 54 -8.43 -18.82 10.92
N SER A 55 -8.79 -17.57 11.14
CA SER A 55 -10.17 -17.10 11.00
C SER A 55 -10.24 -15.75 10.28
N TYR A 56 -11.28 -15.62 9.46
CA TYR A 56 -11.52 -14.49 8.58
C TYR A 56 -13.00 -14.14 8.58
N GLN A 57 -13.32 -12.90 8.22
CA GLN A 57 -14.68 -12.42 8.02
C GLN A 57 -14.76 -11.49 6.80
N SER A 58 -15.98 -11.24 6.35
CA SER A 58 -16.21 -10.30 5.24
C SER A 58 -15.77 -8.89 5.63
N ALA A 59 -15.21 -8.17 4.66
CA ALA A 59 -14.83 -6.78 4.80
C ALA A 59 -15.53 -5.91 3.74
N VAL A 60 -15.16 -4.63 3.68
CA VAL A 60 -15.70 -3.70 2.70
C VAL A 60 -15.33 -4.16 1.29
N GLN A 61 -16.34 -4.41 0.47
CA GLN A 61 -16.17 -4.68 -0.95
C GLN A 61 -16.16 -3.37 -1.72
N HIS A 62 -15.06 -3.08 -2.39
CA HIS A 62 -14.97 -1.89 -3.24
C HIS A 62 -14.24 -2.21 -4.54
N THR A 63 -14.93 -2.93 -5.45
CA THR A 63 -14.34 -3.52 -6.67
C THR A 63 -13.37 -2.63 -7.42
N GLN A 64 -13.74 -1.37 -7.71
CA GLN A 64 -12.87 -0.47 -8.46
C GLN A 64 -11.62 -0.04 -7.67
N PHE A 65 -11.82 0.37 -6.41
CA PHE A 65 -10.72 0.77 -5.53
C PHE A 65 -9.80 -0.41 -5.22
N TRP A 66 -10.36 -1.61 -5.02
CA TRP A 66 -9.59 -2.84 -4.88
C TRP A 66 -8.80 -3.17 -6.15
N GLY A 67 -9.40 -3.02 -7.33
CA GLY A 67 -8.70 -3.12 -8.61
C GLY A 67 -7.46 -2.21 -8.67
N PHE A 68 -7.58 -0.97 -8.19
CA PHE A 68 -6.44 -0.07 -8.06
C PHE A 68 -5.38 -0.58 -7.07
N CYS A 69 -5.78 -1.06 -5.90
CA CYS A 69 -4.88 -1.64 -4.90
C CYS A 69 -4.12 -2.86 -5.45
N ARG A 70 -4.80 -3.77 -6.15
CA ARG A 70 -4.18 -4.94 -6.80
C ARG A 70 -3.13 -4.51 -7.82
N THR A 71 -3.43 -3.54 -8.68
CA THR A 71 -2.46 -3.03 -9.65
C THR A 71 -1.22 -2.42 -8.99
N ILE A 72 -1.39 -1.66 -7.90
CA ILE A 72 -0.24 -1.14 -7.14
C ILE A 72 0.59 -2.28 -6.57
N TYR A 73 -0.04 -3.25 -5.93
CA TYR A 73 0.65 -4.35 -5.29
C TYR A 73 1.42 -5.20 -6.30
N GLN A 74 0.82 -5.54 -7.45
CA GLN A 74 1.47 -6.28 -8.54
C GLN A 74 2.73 -5.56 -9.05
N ARG A 75 2.63 -4.25 -9.32
CA ARG A 75 3.78 -3.45 -9.76
C ARG A 75 4.86 -3.37 -8.70
N ALA A 76 4.46 -3.18 -7.44
CA ALA A 76 5.37 -3.10 -6.31
C ALA A 76 6.08 -4.44 -6.07
N SER A 77 5.38 -5.57 -6.21
CA SER A 77 5.96 -6.91 -6.05
C SER A 77 7.00 -7.20 -7.14
N GLN A 78 6.75 -6.82 -8.38
CA GLN A 78 7.73 -6.97 -9.48
C GLN A 78 9.00 -6.13 -9.24
N VAL A 79 8.90 -4.96 -8.63
CA VAL A 79 10.08 -4.14 -8.28
C VAL A 79 10.88 -4.74 -7.11
N ALA A 80 10.22 -5.50 -6.25
CA ALA A 80 10.80 -6.14 -5.07
C ALA A 80 11.36 -7.54 -5.35
N LEU A 81 10.71 -8.28 -6.26
CA LEU A 81 10.99 -9.65 -6.65
C LEU A 81 10.91 -9.75 -8.19
N PRO A 82 11.91 -9.23 -8.92
CA PRO A 82 11.86 -9.12 -10.38
C PRO A 82 11.81 -10.46 -11.12
N ASP A 83 12.29 -11.52 -10.49
CA ASP A 83 12.35 -12.87 -11.06
C ASP A 83 11.14 -13.74 -10.69
N GLN A 84 10.07 -13.14 -10.13
CA GLN A 84 8.83 -13.82 -9.78
C GLN A 84 7.63 -13.25 -10.55
N ASP A 85 6.61 -14.09 -10.71
CA ASP A 85 5.34 -13.66 -11.27
C ASP A 85 4.71 -12.52 -10.44
N PRO A 86 3.93 -11.63 -11.07
CA PRO A 86 3.22 -10.57 -10.37
C PRO A 86 2.31 -11.15 -9.30
N LEU A 87 2.48 -10.68 -8.06
CA LEU A 87 1.69 -11.14 -6.94
C LEU A 87 0.43 -10.30 -6.79
N THR A 88 -0.65 -10.89 -6.29
CA THR A 88 -1.91 -10.18 -6.01
C THR A 88 -2.17 -10.21 -4.51
N PRO A 89 -2.58 -9.11 -3.86
CA PRO A 89 -2.90 -9.09 -2.45
C PRO A 89 -4.22 -9.83 -2.21
N ASP A 90 -4.37 -10.40 -1.02
CA ASP A 90 -5.58 -11.09 -0.57
C ASP A 90 -6.44 -10.18 0.32
N VAL A 91 -5.79 -9.26 1.07
CA VAL A 91 -6.46 -8.35 2.01
C VAL A 91 -5.83 -6.96 1.98
N GLY A 92 -6.62 -5.95 2.34
CA GLY A 92 -6.14 -4.58 2.53
C GLY A 92 -6.69 -3.96 3.81
N LEU A 93 -5.90 -3.11 4.46
CA LEU A 93 -6.34 -2.29 5.59
C LEU A 93 -6.14 -0.83 5.24
N VAL A 94 -7.24 -0.08 5.27
CA VAL A 94 -7.23 1.38 5.16
C VAL A 94 -7.28 1.95 6.56
N ALA A 95 -6.38 2.87 6.88
CA ALA A 95 -6.35 3.58 8.16
C ALA A 95 -6.34 5.09 7.96
N TYR A 96 -6.93 5.80 8.92
CA TYR A 96 -7.04 7.24 8.94
C TYR A 96 -6.62 7.82 10.30
N GLY A 97 -6.02 9.01 10.27
CA GLY A 97 -5.83 9.87 11.44
C GLY A 97 -4.37 10.04 11.85
N GLY A 98 -4.17 10.90 12.85
CA GLY A 98 -2.86 11.24 13.44
C GLY A 98 -2.36 10.26 14.50
N VAL A 99 -3.03 9.12 14.66
CA VAL A 99 -2.59 8.08 15.61
C VAL A 99 -1.57 7.19 14.91
N GLY A 100 -0.35 7.18 15.45
CA GLY A 100 0.72 6.26 15.02
C GLY A 100 0.40 4.81 15.36
N ILE A 101 1.36 3.93 15.10
CA ILE A 101 1.31 2.55 15.60
C ILE A 101 2.61 2.25 16.34
N ARG A 102 2.51 1.55 17.45
CA ARG A 102 3.66 1.10 18.23
C ARG A 102 4.48 0.08 17.43
N GLU A 103 5.73 -0.14 17.86
CA GLU A 103 6.56 -1.16 17.22
C GLU A 103 5.89 -2.53 17.33
N HIS A 104 5.75 -3.19 16.18
CA HIS A 104 5.14 -4.51 16.06
C HIS A 104 5.63 -5.20 14.78
N ARG A 105 5.24 -6.45 14.62
CA ARG A 105 5.26 -7.17 13.34
C ARG A 105 3.82 -7.40 12.92
N ASP A 106 3.56 -7.49 11.62
CA ASP A 106 2.25 -7.90 11.16
C ASP A 106 1.96 -9.33 11.63
N ASP A 107 0.69 -9.59 11.96
CA ASP A 107 0.20 -10.86 12.49
C ASP A 107 0.56 -12.05 11.55
N PRO A 108 0.73 -13.28 12.08
CA PRO A 108 1.04 -14.47 11.30
C PRO A 108 0.22 -14.72 10.02
N TYR A 109 -1.00 -14.16 9.88
CA TYR A 109 -1.74 -14.26 8.63
C TYR A 109 -0.98 -13.63 7.45
N ALA A 110 -0.11 -12.65 7.68
CA ALA A 110 0.54 -11.87 6.63
C ALA A 110 1.78 -12.58 6.09
N ALA A 111 1.85 -12.74 4.77
CA ALA A 111 3.08 -13.09 4.08
C ALA A 111 4.15 -11.99 4.29
N CYS A 112 5.42 -12.35 4.15
CA CYS A 112 6.53 -11.43 4.36
C CYS A 112 6.47 -10.19 3.46
N LEU A 113 6.20 -10.32 2.17
CA LEU A 113 6.09 -9.15 1.30
C LEU A 113 4.78 -8.40 1.54
N ALA A 114 4.91 -7.15 2.03
CA ALA A 114 3.80 -6.22 2.21
C ALA A 114 4.03 -4.93 1.44
N VAL A 115 2.93 -4.28 1.06
CA VAL A 115 2.94 -3.00 0.36
C VAL A 115 2.14 -1.99 1.17
N SER A 116 2.70 -0.80 1.38
CA SER A 116 1.98 0.31 2.02
C SER A 116 1.96 1.53 1.11
N ILE A 117 0.80 2.19 1.03
CA ILE A 117 0.60 3.45 0.33
C ILE A 117 0.40 4.53 1.39
N ASN A 118 1.32 5.49 1.43
CA ASN A 118 1.29 6.61 2.36
C ASN A 118 0.63 7.83 1.70
N LEU A 119 -0.55 8.22 2.18
CA LEU A 119 -1.33 9.36 1.67
C LEU A 119 -1.44 10.44 2.76
N SER A 120 -0.31 11.04 3.12
CA SER A 120 -0.21 12.17 4.07
C SER A 120 -0.14 13.51 3.35
N THR A 121 -0.29 14.62 4.08
CA THR A 121 0.02 15.97 3.55
C THR A 121 1.48 16.38 3.77
N VAL A 122 2.12 15.79 4.77
CA VAL A 122 3.54 16.02 5.11
C VAL A 122 4.31 14.70 5.16
N PRO A 123 5.66 14.70 5.12
CA PRO A 123 6.42 13.46 5.22
C PRO A 123 6.13 12.70 6.52
N THR A 124 5.94 11.38 6.43
CA THR A 124 5.67 10.50 7.58
C THR A 124 6.95 9.83 8.06
N GLN A 125 7.16 9.76 9.37
CA GLN A 125 8.26 9.00 9.96
C GLN A 125 7.86 7.53 10.13
N TRP A 126 8.66 6.65 9.56
CA TRP A 126 8.45 5.20 9.59
C TRP A 126 9.67 4.51 10.20
N GLY A 127 9.49 3.92 11.38
CA GLY A 127 10.52 3.11 12.03
C GLY A 127 10.53 1.69 11.46
N TYR A 128 11.71 1.16 11.14
CA TYR A 128 11.85 -0.19 10.59
C TYR A 128 13.16 -0.84 11.03
N THR A 129 13.07 -2.05 11.56
CA THR A 129 14.22 -2.84 12.04
C THR A 129 14.41 -4.08 11.15
N PRO A 130 15.34 -4.07 10.19
CA PRO A 130 15.46 -5.10 9.16
C PRO A 130 16.13 -6.40 9.66
N ASN A 131 15.48 -7.10 10.59
CA ASN A 131 15.97 -8.36 11.17
C ASN A 131 16.01 -9.53 10.18
N TYR A 132 15.32 -9.45 9.04
CA TYR A 132 15.41 -10.43 7.96
C TYR A 132 15.94 -9.78 6.67
N THR A 133 16.86 -10.48 6.03
CA THR A 133 17.35 -10.13 4.69
C THR A 133 16.28 -10.51 3.67
N GLY A 134 15.92 -9.60 2.77
CA GLY A 134 14.87 -9.85 1.78
C GLY A 134 13.44 -9.86 2.33
N TYR A 135 12.57 -10.62 1.65
CA TYR A 135 11.12 -10.74 1.90
C TYR A 135 10.72 -12.16 2.29
N ASP A 136 11.54 -12.79 3.15
CA ASP A 136 11.30 -14.11 3.76
C ASP A 136 11.72 -14.08 5.26
N LYS A 137 11.72 -15.24 5.93
CA LYS A 137 12.18 -15.42 7.32
C LYS A 137 13.45 -16.30 7.41
N LEU A 138 14.12 -16.59 6.30
CA LEU A 138 15.20 -17.58 6.24
C LEU A 138 16.52 -17.05 6.80
N HIS A 139 16.81 -15.77 6.53
CA HIS A 139 18.12 -15.18 6.86
C HIS A 139 17.97 -14.08 7.91
N GLN A 140 17.89 -14.51 9.17
CA GLN A 140 17.83 -13.60 10.31
C GLN A 140 19.19 -12.92 10.54
N LYS A 141 19.15 -11.64 10.89
CA LYS A 141 20.29 -10.85 11.35
C LYS A 141 19.83 -9.93 12.48
N ARG A 142 20.76 -9.55 13.36
CA ARG A 142 20.50 -8.48 14.32
C ARG A 142 20.65 -7.14 13.59
N ALA A 143 19.60 -6.34 13.61
CA ALA A 143 19.61 -5.00 13.04
C ALA A 143 19.18 -3.95 14.07
N THR A 144 19.57 -2.71 13.83
CA THR A 144 19.06 -1.55 14.56
C THR A 144 17.89 -0.92 13.80
N GLU A 145 17.01 -0.25 14.53
CA GLU A 145 15.93 0.51 13.92
C GLU A 145 16.51 1.63 13.03
N THR A 146 15.92 1.81 11.85
CA THR A 146 16.14 2.97 10.99
C THR A 146 14.84 3.75 10.86
N ILE A 147 14.91 5.07 11.01
CA ILE A 147 13.77 5.96 10.77
C ILE A 147 13.82 6.46 9.33
N HIS A 148 12.83 6.08 8.55
CA HIS A 148 12.63 6.54 7.18
C HIS A 148 11.67 7.71 7.15
N ARG A 149 12.02 8.79 6.45
CA ARG A 149 11.12 9.92 6.19
C ARG A 149 10.43 9.73 4.85
N LEU A 150 9.21 9.22 4.87
CA LEU A 150 8.44 8.88 3.67
C LEU A 150 7.72 10.12 3.12
N PRO A 151 8.00 10.56 1.89
CA PRO A 151 7.23 11.64 1.25
C PRO A 151 5.73 11.33 1.12
N PRO A 152 4.87 12.35 1.03
CA PRO A 152 3.49 12.20 0.58
C PRO A 152 3.38 11.40 -0.71
N GLY A 153 2.51 10.40 -0.75
CA GLY A 153 2.28 9.55 -1.90
C GLY A 153 3.22 8.36 -2.03
N SER A 154 4.15 8.16 -1.10
CA SER A 154 5.08 7.02 -1.17
C SER A 154 4.34 5.69 -1.21
N ILE A 155 4.74 4.84 -2.15
CA ILE A 155 4.42 3.42 -2.16
C ILE A 155 5.68 2.71 -1.70
N ILE A 156 5.58 1.95 -0.61
CA ILE A 156 6.69 1.21 -0.05
C ILE A 156 6.43 -0.28 -0.10
N VAL A 157 7.50 -1.05 -0.31
CA VAL A 157 7.51 -2.49 -0.08
C VAL A 157 8.41 -2.75 1.12
N PHE A 158 7.96 -3.62 2.01
CA PHE A 158 8.71 -3.99 3.21
C PHE A 158 8.44 -5.45 3.56
N ASN A 159 9.28 -6.00 4.44
CA ASN A 159 9.05 -7.31 5.03
C ASN A 159 8.19 -7.10 6.29
N SER A 160 6.93 -7.50 6.24
CA SER A 160 5.91 -7.38 7.30
C SER A 160 6.32 -8.03 8.63
N GLN A 161 7.25 -8.95 8.56
CA GLN A 161 7.74 -9.76 9.68
C GLN A 161 8.97 -9.15 10.34
N ASN A 162 9.45 -8.01 9.85
CA ASN A 162 10.40 -7.16 10.55
C ASN A 162 9.65 -6.18 11.48
N PRO A 163 10.17 -5.88 12.67
CA PRO A 163 9.61 -4.86 13.54
C PRO A 163 9.51 -3.51 12.82
N HIS A 164 8.37 -2.85 12.95
CA HIS A 164 8.11 -1.56 12.32
C HIS A 164 7.05 -0.74 13.07
N ARG A 165 7.07 0.57 12.83
CA ARG A 165 6.13 1.53 13.43
C ARG A 165 5.92 2.76 12.56
N VAL A 166 4.83 3.48 12.84
CA VAL A 166 4.56 4.82 12.31
C VAL A 166 4.64 5.81 13.46
N ILE A 167 5.50 6.81 13.32
CA ILE A 167 5.81 7.78 14.37
C ILE A 167 5.15 9.10 14.01
N ASN A 168 4.33 9.64 14.93
CA ASN A 168 3.69 10.96 14.84
C ASN A 168 3.14 11.29 13.44
N PRO A 169 2.21 10.48 12.89
CA PRO A 169 1.67 10.76 11.57
C PRO A 169 0.85 12.05 11.54
N ASP A 170 0.72 12.62 10.35
CA ASP A 170 -0.19 13.72 10.06
C ASP A 170 -1.63 13.43 10.51
N LEU A 171 -2.33 14.42 11.08
CA LEU A 171 -3.69 14.29 11.61
C LEU A 171 -4.69 13.81 10.55
N GLU A 172 -4.42 14.12 9.28
CA GLU A 172 -5.24 13.70 8.15
C GLU A 172 -4.56 12.63 7.28
N ARG A 173 -3.64 11.85 7.85
CA ARG A 173 -2.97 10.79 7.12
C ARG A 173 -3.97 9.69 6.78
N TRP A 174 -4.02 9.34 5.51
CA TRP A 174 -4.54 8.06 5.05
C TRP A 174 -3.39 7.09 4.82
N SER A 175 -3.59 5.82 5.11
CA SER A 175 -2.69 4.75 4.66
C SER A 175 -3.46 3.55 4.21
N ILE A 176 -2.93 2.88 3.19
CA ILE A 176 -3.48 1.62 2.66
C ILE A 176 -2.37 0.60 2.75
N ASN A 177 -2.57 -0.46 3.51
CA ASN A 177 -1.62 -1.55 3.68
C ASN A 177 -2.20 -2.81 3.04
N LEU A 178 -1.39 -3.53 2.28
CA LEU A 178 -1.82 -4.63 1.43
C LEU A 178 -0.95 -5.84 1.69
N TRP A 179 -1.59 -7.00 1.86
CA TRP A 179 -0.92 -8.25 2.17
C TRP A 179 -1.47 -9.40 1.35
N ARG A 180 -0.60 -10.38 1.15
CA ARG A 180 -1.00 -11.75 0.86
C ARG A 180 -1.13 -12.53 2.15
N ILE A 181 -2.01 -13.53 2.16
CA ILE A 181 -2.07 -14.53 3.21
C ILE A 181 -0.81 -15.40 3.16
N ALA A 182 -0.18 -15.62 4.31
CA ALA A 182 1.00 -16.47 4.44
C ALA A 182 0.69 -17.90 3.97
N PRO A 183 1.66 -18.62 3.35
CA PRO A 183 1.45 -20.01 2.93
C PRO A 183 0.91 -20.91 4.06
N SER A 184 1.39 -20.72 5.29
CA SER A 184 0.94 -21.47 6.48
C SER A 184 -0.52 -21.23 6.87
N CYS A 185 -1.13 -20.15 6.40
CA CYS A 185 -2.52 -19.78 6.70
C CYS A 185 -3.45 -20.00 5.49
N ARG A 186 -2.90 -20.41 4.33
CA ARG A 186 -3.62 -20.45 3.06
C ARG A 186 -4.81 -21.42 3.08
N THR A 187 -4.67 -22.59 3.71
CA THR A 187 -5.76 -23.59 3.81
C THR A 187 -6.98 -23.04 4.56
N TYR A 188 -6.76 -22.30 5.65
CA TYR A 188 -7.86 -21.69 6.43
C TYR A 188 -8.54 -20.59 5.64
N PHE A 189 -7.76 -19.76 4.95
CA PHE A 189 -8.30 -18.71 4.10
C PHE A 189 -9.09 -19.30 2.92
N GLN A 190 -8.60 -20.37 2.29
CA GLN A 190 -9.33 -21.06 1.23
C GLN A 190 -10.65 -21.63 1.74
N SER A 191 -10.63 -22.29 2.90
CA SER A 191 -11.85 -22.83 3.53
C SER A 191 -12.88 -21.73 3.80
N TYR A 192 -12.43 -20.54 4.20
CA TYR A 192 -13.27 -19.36 4.34
C TYR A 192 -13.84 -18.89 2.99
N LEU A 193 -13.03 -18.81 1.94
CA LEU A 193 -13.51 -18.41 0.60
C LEU A 193 -14.53 -19.39 0.03
N ASP A 194 -14.33 -20.68 0.25
CA ASP A 194 -15.25 -21.73 -0.22
C ASP A 194 -16.59 -21.67 0.52
N ALA A 195 -16.57 -21.33 1.82
CA ALA A 195 -17.78 -21.13 2.62
C ALA A 195 -18.50 -19.82 2.31
N TYR A 196 -17.78 -18.80 1.82
CA TYR A 196 -18.29 -17.44 1.55
C TYR A 196 -17.83 -16.93 0.19
N PRO A 197 -18.29 -17.54 -0.92
CA PRO A 197 -17.86 -17.14 -2.27
C PRO A 197 -18.26 -15.70 -2.57
N LEU A 198 -17.34 -14.92 -3.15
CA LEU A 198 -17.63 -13.57 -3.61
C LEU A 198 -18.66 -13.61 -4.75
N ALA A 199 -19.69 -12.76 -4.67
CA ALA A 199 -20.58 -12.53 -5.80
C ALA A 199 -19.77 -11.98 -6.99
N VAL A 200 -19.87 -12.63 -8.15
CA VAL A 200 -19.14 -12.25 -9.38
C VAL A 200 -19.56 -10.83 -9.78
N ASN A 201 -18.63 -9.87 -9.71
CA ASN A 201 -18.86 -8.48 -10.09
C ASN A 201 -17.92 -8.07 -11.23
N ASN A 202 -18.51 -7.54 -12.31
CA ASN A 202 -17.78 -7.03 -13.48
C ASN A 202 -16.97 -5.79 -13.09
N ALA A 203 -15.64 -5.89 -13.12
CA ALA A 203 -14.76 -4.78 -12.77
C ALA A 203 -14.66 -3.76 -13.93
N VAL A 204 -14.93 -2.49 -13.65
CA VAL A 204 -14.64 -1.35 -14.53
C VAL A 204 -13.50 -0.54 -13.89
N SER A 205 -12.56 -0.04 -14.70
CA SER A 205 -11.36 0.67 -14.23
C SER A 205 -11.69 1.89 -13.35
N PHE A 206 -10.97 2.05 -12.23
CA PHE A 206 -11.11 3.16 -11.27
C PHE A 206 -10.62 4.52 -11.80
N PHE A 207 -9.79 4.50 -12.84
CA PHE A 207 -9.40 5.70 -13.59
C PHE A 207 -9.71 5.49 -15.08
N PRO A 208 -10.32 6.47 -15.79
CA PRO A 208 -10.35 6.41 -17.24
C PRO A 208 -8.91 6.35 -17.76
N GLN A 209 -8.62 5.40 -18.64
CA GLN A 209 -7.32 5.26 -19.31
C GLN A 209 -7.03 6.56 -20.08
N VAL A 210 -6.25 7.45 -19.49
CA VAL A 210 -5.61 8.52 -20.25
C VAL A 210 -4.37 7.89 -20.88
N GLY A 211 -4.47 7.57 -22.17
CA GLY A 211 -3.40 7.19 -23.11
C GLY A 211 -2.22 6.42 -22.54
N GLU A 212 -2.23 5.09 -22.69
CA GLU A 212 -1.02 4.27 -22.58
C GLU A 212 -0.06 4.64 -23.74
N LYS A 213 0.82 5.63 -23.51
CA LYS A 213 2.06 5.69 -24.27
C LYS A 213 3.03 4.69 -23.64
N SER A 214 3.47 3.74 -24.44
CA SER A 214 4.56 2.81 -24.16
C SER A 214 5.78 3.56 -23.60
N TYR A 215 6.07 3.38 -22.32
CA TYR A 215 7.23 3.97 -21.67
C TYR A 215 8.45 3.09 -21.90
N GLY A 216 9.33 3.56 -22.78
CA GLY A 216 10.64 2.98 -23.04
C GLY A 216 11.54 3.00 -21.80
N GLN A 217 12.31 1.92 -21.67
CA GLN A 217 13.33 1.73 -20.66
C GLN A 217 14.36 2.86 -20.72
N ASN A 218 14.42 3.71 -19.69
CA ASN A 218 15.61 4.52 -19.42
C ASN A 218 16.25 4.00 -18.14
N ARG A 219 17.22 3.11 -18.32
CA ARG A 219 17.94 2.34 -17.28
C ARG A 219 18.97 3.14 -16.48
N ALA A 220 18.99 4.47 -16.58
CA ALA A 220 20.13 5.28 -16.14
C ALA A 220 19.97 6.04 -14.81
N GLN A 221 18.80 6.04 -14.13
CA GLN A 221 18.62 6.87 -12.91
C GLN A 221 17.90 6.23 -11.72
N GLY A 222 17.71 4.90 -11.68
CA GLY A 222 17.27 4.21 -10.45
C GLY A 222 15.86 4.56 -9.91
N CYS A 223 15.14 5.47 -10.56
CA CYS A 223 13.77 5.85 -10.22
C CYS A 223 12.89 5.67 -11.47
N ALA A 224 11.79 4.91 -11.33
CA ALA A 224 10.77 4.85 -12.37
C ALA A 224 10.04 6.20 -12.43
N ASN A 225 10.29 6.98 -13.50
CA ASN A 225 9.59 8.23 -13.76
C ASN A 225 8.15 7.95 -14.20
N TRP A 226 7.20 8.26 -13.33
CA TRP A 226 5.77 8.23 -13.65
C TRP A 226 5.32 9.62 -14.10
N GLY A 227 5.65 9.97 -15.34
CA GLY A 227 5.12 11.08 -16.17
C GLY A 227 4.68 12.38 -15.48
N SER A 228 5.48 13.44 -15.63
CA SER A 228 5.06 14.84 -15.50
C SER A 228 4.84 15.44 -16.89
N GLU A 229 3.60 15.72 -17.28
CA GLU A 229 3.34 16.67 -18.38
C GLU A 229 2.78 17.96 -17.76
N LEU A 230 3.65 18.95 -17.58
CA LEU A 230 3.26 20.35 -17.54
C LEU A 230 3.32 20.85 -18.99
N GLY A 231 2.15 21.09 -19.58
CA GLY A 231 2.04 21.78 -20.86
C GLY A 231 2.59 23.21 -20.73
N VAL A 232 3.79 23.43 -21.25
CA VAL A 232 4.30 24.78 -21.51
C VAL A 232 3.82 25.18 -22.89
N SER A 233 2.74 25.95 -22.94
CA SER A 233 2.35 26.67 -24.15
C SER A 233 3.43 27.71 -24.46
N ARG A 234 4.16 27.53 -25.55
CA ARG A 234 5.10 28.55 -26.07
C ARG A 234 4.29 29.67 -26.71
N ALA A 235 4.24 30.83 -26.05
CA ALA A 235 3.82 32.06 -26.68
C ALA A 235 4.89 32.50 -27.70
N SER A 236 4.47 32.69 -28.95
CA SER A 236 5.29 33.24 -30.03
C SER A 236 5.42 34.76 -29.88
N SER A 237 6.63 35.26 -29.64
CA SER A 237 6.95 36.69 -29.81
C SER A 237 7.48 36.93 -31.23
N ARG A 238 6.69 37.60 -32.06
CA ARG A 238 7.17 38.25 -33.29
C ARG A 238 7.84 39.58 -32.90
N HIS A 239 9.11 39.75 -33.28
CA HIS A 239 9.71 41.08 -33.37
C HIS A 239 9.25 41.75 -34.67
N PRO A 240 8.87 43.03 -34.66
CA PRO A 240 9.01 43.89 -35.81
C PRO A 240 10.33 44.66 -35.74
N GLN A 241 11.02 44.67 -36.87
CA GLN A 241 12.10 45.59 -37.18
C GLN A 241 11.60 47.03 -37.18
N ARG A 242 12.42 47.95 -36.67
CA ARG A 242 12.87 49.17 -37.36
C ARG A 242 14.09 49.73 -36.66
#